data_AF-A0A9P5Z5K4-F1
#
_entry.id   AF-A0A9P5Z5K4-F1
#
_cell.length_a   1.000
_cell.length_b   1.000
_cell.length_c   1.000
_cell.angle_alpha   90.00
_cell.angle_beta   90.00
_cell.angle_gamma   90.00
#
_symmetry.space_group_name_H-M   'P 1'
#
loop_
_entity.id
_entity.type
_entity.pdbx_description
1 polymer ?
#
loop_
_entity_poly.entity_id
_entity_poly.type
_entity_poly.pdbx_seq_one_letter_code
_entity_poly.pdbx_strand_id
1 'polypeptide(L)'
;MRYGKATVMRLLAQHEERKATESWITESTSVCPGCRSHVQKSEGCNHMSCTRCTHHFCYRCGVQLSAQNPYAHFSIRGTYCYQKLFAADEDQNMEEPNLFAEDEEETFPP
;
A
#
# COMPACT_ATOMS: atom_id res chain seq x y z
N MET A 1 37.71 -10.10 -9.26
CA MET A 1 36.37 -10.25 -9.84
C MET A 1 35.82 -8.86 -10.10
N ARG A 2 35.70 -8.45 -11.37
CA ARG A 2 35.17 -7.13 -11.74
C ARG A 2 33.82 -7.36 -12.40
N TYR A 3 32.75 -7.14 -11.66
CA TYR A 3 31.42 -7.04 -12.26
C TYR A 3 31.47 -5.82 -13.20
N GLY A 4 31.08 -6.01 -14.47
CA GLY A 4 31.09 -4.92 -15.44
C GLY A 4 30.18 -3.79 -14.97
N LYS A 5 30.62 -2.53 -15.09
CA LYS A 5 29.88 -1.33 -14.65
C LYS A 5 28.40 -1.38 -15.03
N ALA A 6 28.09 -1.78 -16.27
CA ALA A 6 26.72 -1.94 -16.76
C ALA A 6 25.88 -2.98 -16.00
N THR A 7 26.49 -4.08 -15.55
CA THR A 7 25.80 -5.09 -14.73
C THR A 7 25.52 -4.55 -13.33
N VAL A 8 26.47 -3.81 -12.75
CA VAL A 8 26.27 -3.18 -11.43
C VAL A 8 25.16 -2.14 -11.48
N MET A 9 25.14 -1.27 -12.50
CA MET A 9 24.08 -0.27 -12.66
C MET A 9 22.69 -0.89 -12.78
N ARG A 10 22.53 -1.96 -13.57
CA ARG A 10 21.25 -2.66 -13.70
C ARG A 10 20.74 -3.22 -12.38
N LEU A 11 21.64 -3.75 -11.55
CA LEU A 11 21.29 -4.30 -10.25
C LEU A 11 20.80 -3.21 -9.28
N LEU A 12 21.39 -2.01 -9.35
CA LEU A 12 20.94 -0.86 -8.54
C LEU A 12 19.55 -0.39 -8.97
N ALA A 13 19.32 -0.20 -10.27
CA ALA A 13 18.01 0.18 -10.79
C ALA A 13 16.91 -0.82 -10.38
N GLN A 14 17.16 -2.12 -10.55
CA GLN A 14 16.21 -3.16 -10.16
C GLN A 14 15.94 -3.16 -8.64
N HIS A 15 16.93 -2.81 -7.82
CA HIS A 15 16.76 -2.73 -6.37
C HIS A 15 15.88 -1.56 -5.96
N GLU A 16 16.03 -0.41 -6.61
CA GLU A 16 15.21 0.78 -6.39
C GLU A 16 13.75 0.53 -6.80
N GLU A 17 13.54 -0.04 -7.99
CA GLU A 17 12.20 -0.43 -8.47
C GLU A 17 11.49 -1.41 -7.51
N ARG A 18 12.22 -2.41 -7.02
CA ARG A 18 11.68 -3.38 -6.05
C ARG A 18 11.28 -2.72 -4.74
N LYS A 19 12.08 -1.79 -4.23
CA LYS A 19 11.77 -1.05 -3.00
C LYS A 19 10.53 -0.19 -3.16
N ALA A 20 10.44 0.56 -4.26
CA ALA A 20 9.28 1.40 -4.54
C ALA A 20 8.00 0.57 -4.68
N THR A 21 8.10 -0.61 -5.30
CA THR A 21 6.97 -1.55 -5.41
C THR A 21 6.55 -2.07 -4.03
N GLU A 22 7.51 -2.43 -3.19
CA GLU A 22 7.23 -2.95 -1.84
C GLU A 22 6.58 -1.89 -0.94
N SER A 23 7.11 -0.66 -0.91
CA SER A 23 6.53 0.43 -0.12
C SER A 23 5.11 0.76 -0.57
N TRP A 24 4.88 0.82 -1.89
CA TRP A 24 3.55 1.05 -2.44
C TRP A 24 2.57 -0.04 -2.00
N ILE A 25 2.97 -1.32 -2.04
CA ILE A 25 2.11 -2.42 -1.59
C ILE A 25 1.77 -2.25 -0.10
N THR A 26 2.73 -1.90 0.75
CA THR A 26 2.48 -1.77 2.19
C THR A 26 1.59 -0.57 2.56
N GLU A 27 1.68 0.52 1.81
CA GLU A 27 0.94 1.75 2.08
C GLU A 27 -0.48 1.71 1.48
N SER A 28 -0.61 1.14 0.28
CA SER A 28 -1.87 1.11 -0.47
C SER A 28 -2.74 -0.13 -0.23
N THR A 29 -2.26 -1.09 0.57
CA THR A 29 -2.99 -2.35 0.82
C THR A 29 -3.03 -2.71 2.29
N SER A 30 -4.02 -3.51 2.66
CA SER A 30 -4.16 -4.11 3.99
C SER A 30 -4.05 -5.63 3.92
N VAL A 31 -3.47 -6.23 4.96
CA VAL A 31 -3.27 -7.68 5.02
C VAL A 31 -4.51 -8.37 5.56
N CYS A 32 -5.00 -9.38 4.84
CA CYS A 32 -6.11 -10.20 5.31
C CYS A 32 -5.69 -11.04 6.54
N PRO A 33 -6.43 -11.00 7.66
CA PRO A 33 -6.09 -11.78 8.86
C PRO A 33 -6.23 -13.29 8.68
N GLY A 34 -7.03 -13.75 7.70
CA GLY A 34 -7.26 -15.17 7.44
C GLY A 34 -6.18 -15.81 6.58
N CYS A 35 -5.92 -15.26 5.39
CA CYS A 35 -4.97 -15.85 4.42
C CYS A 35 -3.69 -15.04 4.21
N ARG A 36 -3.55 -13.88 4.85
CA ARG A 36 -2.40 -12.96 4.73
C ARG A 36 -2.16 -12.38 3.32
N SER A 37 -3.14 -12.48 2.42
CA SER A 37 -3.06 -11.79 1.13
C SER A 37 -3.17 -10.28 1.33
N HIS A 38 -2.39 -9.51 0.57
CA HIS A 38 -2.58 -8.07 0.41
C HIS A 38 -3.90 -7.80 -0.31
N VAL A 39 -4.72 -6.94 0.27
CA VAL A 39 -6.03 -6.53 -0.24
C VAL A 39 -6.01 -5.01 -0.37
N GLN A 40 -6.20 -4.52 -1.59
CA GLN A 40 -6.34 -3.09 -1.86
C GLN A 40 -7.74 -2.62 -1.48
N LYS A 41 -7.86 -1.42 -0.89
CA LYS A 41 -9.18 -0.84 -0.53
C LYS A 41 -10.05 -0.67 -1.78
N SER A 42 -11.26 -1.22 -1.75
CA SER A 42 -12.30 -0.84 -2.70
C SER A 42 -13.00 0.44 -2.22
N GLU A 43 -13.40 1.31 -3.16
CA GLU A 43 -14.20 2.49 -2.84
C GLU A 43 -15.45 2.11 -2.03
N GLY A 44 -15.82 2.94 -1.03
CA GLY A 44 -16.99 2.71 -0.19
C GLY A 44 -16.70 2.76 1.30
N CYS A 45 -16.31 1.64 1.93
CA CYS A 45 -16.20 1.53 3.39
C CYS A 45 -15.00 0.70 3.86
N ASN A 46 -14.68 0.83 5.15
CA ASN A 46 -13.57 0.12 5.80
C ASN A 46 -13.89 -1.33 6.20
N HIS A 47 -15.10 -1.83 5.90
CA HIS A 47 -15.41 -3.25 5.98
C HIS A 47 -15.10 -3.90 4.64
N MET A 48 -14.18 -4.87 4.64
CA MET A 48 -13.77 -5.58 3.44
C MET A 48 -14.00 -7.08 3.57
N SER A 49 -14.26 -7.72 2.44
CA SER A 49 -14.33 -9.17 2.30
C SER A 49 -13.16 -9.64 1.44
N CYS A 50 -12.33 -10.53 1.96
CA CYS A 50 -11.20 -11.07 1.20
C CYS A 50 -11.71 -11.90 0.02
N THR A 51 -11.27 -11.60 -1.19
CA THR A 51 -11.67 -12.34 -2.41
C THR A 51 -11.12 -13.77 -2.47
N ARG A 52 -10.05 -14.05 -1.72
CA ARG A 52 -9.40 -15.38 -1.71
C ARG A 52 -10.02 -16.34 -0.69
N CYS A 53 -10.29 -15.86 0.52
CA CYS A 53 -10.71 -16.70 1.65
C CYS A 53 -12.06 -16.28 2.25
N THR A 54 -12.75 -15.31 1.64
CA THR A 54 -14.08 -14.80 2.01
C THR A 54 -14.24 -14.29 3.45
N HIS A 55 -13.13 -14.12 4.17
CA HIS A 55 -13.15 -13.54 5.52
C HIS A 55 -13.47 -12.05 5.48
N HIS A 56 -14.31 -11.62 6.41
CA HIS A 56 -14.61 -10.22 6.65
C HIS A 56 -13.55 -9.63 7.59
N PHE A 57 -13.04 -8.45 7.28
CA PHE A 57 -12.05 -7.77 8.12
C PHE A 57 -12.16 -6.26 7.98
N CYS A 58 -11.63 -5.52 8.97
CA CYS A 58 -11.54 -4.08 8.89
C CYS A 58 -10.26 -3.67 8.16
N TYR A 59 -10.38 -2.87 7.10
CA TYR A 59 -9.25 -2.36 6.34
C TYR A 59 -8.28 -1.56 7.23
N ARG A 60 -8.81 -0.69 8.10
CA ARG A 60 -7.98 0.23 8.90
C ARG A 60 -7.12 -0.45 9.96
N CYS A 61 -7.65 -1.49 10.61
CA CYS A 61 -6.96 -2.12 11.75
C CYS A 61 -6.55 -3.58 11.48
N GLY A 62 -6.91 -4.15 10.32
CA GLY A 62 -6.59 -5.53 9.95
C GLY A 62 -7.32 -6.60 10.76
N VAL A 63 -8.21 -6.23 11.69
CA VAL A 63 -8.91 -7.17 12.58
C VAL A 63 -10.01 -7.91 11.82
N GLN A 64 -10.12 -9.21 12.09
CA GLN A 64 -11.20 -10.04 11.57
C GLN A 64 -12.56 -9.62 12.14
N LEU A 65 -13.54 -9.51 11.26
CA LEU A 65 -14.92 -9.15 11.58
C LEU A 65 -15.82 -10.39 11.53
N SER A 66 -16.91 -10.36 12.30
CA SER A 66 -17.94 -11.40 12.24
C SER A 66 -18.73 -11.29 10.93
N ALA A 67 -18.97 -12.42 10.27
CA ALA A 67 -19.83 -12.47 9.08
C ALA A 67 -21.30 -12.15 9.40
N GLN A 68 -21.77 -12.44 10.63
CA GLN A 68 -23.15 -12.15 11.03
C GLN A 68 -23.41 -10.66 11.25
N ASN A 69 -22.42 -9.94 11.78
CA ASN A 69 -22.54 -8.50 12.00
C ASN A 69 -21.18 -7.79 11.85
N PRO A 70 -20.71 -7.56 10.62
CA PRO A 70 -19.41 -6.95 10.39
C PRO A 70 -19.35 -5.47 10.81
N TYR A 71 -20.49 -4.78 10.82
CA TYR A 71 -20.56 -3.36 11.14
C TYR A 71 -20.47 -3.08 12.65
N ALA A 72 -20.69 -4.08 13.50
CA ALA A 72 -20.60 -3.95 14.95
C ALA A 72 -19.29 -3.30 15.40
N HIS A 73 -18.18 -3.64 14.74
CA HIS A 73 -16.85 -3.11 15.03
C HIS A 73 -16.77 -1.58 15.01
N PHE A 74 -17.54 -0.92 14.14
CA PHE A 74 -17.55 0.54 14.01
C PHE A 74 -18.48 1.23 15.02
N SER A 75 -19.28 0.46 15.76
CA SER A 75 -20.24 0.98 16.73
C SER A 75 -19.76 0.86 18.18
N ILE A 76 -18.59 0.23 18.42
CA ILE A 76 -18.03 0.06 19.76
C ILE A 76 -17.33 1.35 20.22
N ARG A 77 -17.94 2.03 21.18
CA ARG A 77 -17.37 3.26 21.77
C ARG A 77 -16.00 3.00 22.39
N GLY A 78 -15.09 3.97 22.25
CA GLY A 78 -13.73 3.90 22.81
C GLY A 78 -12.73 3.06 22.02
N THR A 79 -13.13 2.50 20.86
CA THR A 79 -12.22 1.77 19.97
C THR A 79 -11.68 2.67 18.85
N TYR A 80 -10.52 2.31 18.30
CA TYR A 80 -9.86 3.04 17.21
C TYR A 80 -10.71 3.18 15.93
N CYS A 81 -11.66 2.26 15.72
CA CYS A 81 -12.53 2.25 14.54
C CYS A 81 -13.94 2.79 14.80
N TYR A 82 -14.22 3.31 16.01
CA TYR A 82 -15.52 3.88 16.33
C TYR A 82 -15.90 5.00 15.36
N GLN A 83 -17.06 4.87 14.72
CA GLN A 83 -17.59 5.79 13.70
C GLN A 83 -16.70 5.99 12.46
N LYS A 84 -15.74 5.10 12.20
CA LYS A 84 -14.82 5.19 11.05
C LYS A 84 -15.16 4.22 9.92
N LEU A 85 -16.45 3.88 9.75
CA LEU A 85 -16.88 2.97 8.68
C LEU A 85 -16.63 3.57 7.29
N PHE A 86 -16.96 4.84 7.11
CA PHE A 86 -16.82 5.59 5.85
C PHE A 86 -15.76 6.68 5.93
N ALA A 87 -14.81 6.57 6.86
CA ALA A 87 -13.72 7.53 6.92
C ALA A 87 -12.96 7.48 5.59
N ALA A 88 -12.95 8.60 4.87
CA ALA A 88 -12.02 8.83 3.79
C ALA A 88 -10.62 8.76 4.38
N ASP A 89 -9.73 8.01 3.73
CA ASP A 89 -8.31 8.11 4.04
C ASP A 89 -7.87 9.43 3.40
N GLU A 90 -7.64 10.47 4.20
CA GLU A 90 -7.28 11.83 3.73
C GLU A 90 -5.85 11.91 3.18
N ASP A 91 -5.37 10.87 2.51
CA ASP A 91 -4.01 10.79 1.97
C ASP A 91 -4.06 10.65 0.45
N GLN A 92 -4.42 11.74 -0.23
CA GLN A 92 -4.01 12.02 -1.61
C GLN A 92 -3.03 13.20 -1.60
N ASN A 93 -1.88 13.02 -0.93
CA ASN A 93 -0.70 13.80 -1.29
C ASN A 93 0.43 12.83 -1.65
N MET A 94 0.28 12.19 -2.81
CA MET A 94 1.44 11.67 -3.53
C MET A 94 2.10 12.90 -4.16
N GLU A 95 3.05 13.50 -3.45
CA GLU A 95 4.09 14.27 -4.14
C GLU A 95 4.78 13.28 -5.07
N GLU A 96 4.51 13.40 -6.37
CA GLU A 96 5.21 12.62 -7.38
C GLU A 96 6.72 12.82 -7.15
N PRO A 97 7.50 11.76 -6.89
CA PRO A 97 8.94 11.87 -6.96
C PRO A 97 9.24 12.25 -8.41
N ASN A 98 9.78 13.46 -8.60
CA ASN A 98 10.19 13.95 -9.90
C ASN A 98 11.35 13.08 -10.41
N LEU A 99 11.02 11.98 -11.08
CA LEU A 99 11.93 10.99 -11.66
C LEU A 99 12.74 11.54 -12.86
N PHE A 100 12.71 12.85 -13.09
CA PHE A 100 13.39 13.53 -14.19
C PHE A 100 14.28 14.70 -13.74
N ALA A 101 14.54 14.86 -12.44
CA ALA A 101 15.36 15.96 -11.93
C ALA A 101 16.81 15.56 -11.61
N GLU A 102 17.47 14.80 -12.47
CA GLU A 102 18.94 14.66 -12.48
C GLU A 102 19.43 14.39 -13.91
N ASP A 103 19.26 15.34 -14.83
CA ASP A 103 20.04 15.41 -16.07
C ASP A 103 20.12 16.89 -16.53
N GLU A 104 20.52 17.78 -15.63
CA GLU A 104 21.13 19.05 -16.06
C GLU A 104 22.66 18.89 -16.06
N GLU A 105 23.23 19.12 -17.24
CA GLU A 105 24.61 19.49 -17.53
C GLU A 105 25.56 18.40 -18.09
N GLU A 106 25.34 18.01 -19.35
CA GLU A 106 26.47 17.85 -20.29
C GLU A 106 26.21 18.71 -21.55
N THR A 107 26.62 19.97 -21.48
CA THR A 107 26.85 20.79 -22.67
C THR A 107 28.00 20.19 -23.48
N PHE A 108 27.70 19.66 -24.66
CA PHE A 108 28.73 19.34 -25.66
C PHE A 108 29.36 20.66 -26.18
N PRO A 109 30.68 20.87 -26.04
CA PRO A 109 31.35 21.96 -26.76
C PRO A 109 31.45 21.62 -28.26
N PRO A 110 31.58 22.64 -29.13
CA PRO A 110 31.51 22.49 -30.59
C PRO A 110 32.65 21.66 -31.19
#